data_AF-W1YDS6-F1
#
_entry.id   AF-W1YDS6-F1
#
_cell.length_a   1.000
_cell.length_b   1.000
_cell.length_c   1.000
_cell.angle_alpha   90.00
_cell.angle_beta   90.00
_cell.angle_gamma   90.00
#
_symmetry.space_group_name_H-M   'P 1'
#
loop_
_entity.id
_entity.type
_entity.pdbx_description
1 polymer ?
#
loop_
_entity_poly.entity_id
_entity_poly.type
_entity_poly.pdbx_seq_one_letter_code
_entity_poly.pdbx_strand_id
1 'polypeptide(L)' 'DAMRQAFDSVRISGTVVIGEGEIDEAPMLYIGEHVGAGGPEVDIAVDPIEGTNLIAKGQNGAIAVMAIAEKGGLLH' A
#
# COMPACT_ATOMS: atom_id res chain seq x y z
N ASP A 1 6.69 4.10 5.63
CA ASP A 1 7.88 3.28 5.98
C ASP A 1 7.55 1.90 6.52
N ALA A 2 6.93 1.77 7.70
CA ALA A 2 6.71 0.46 8.34
C ALA A 2 5.93 -0.53 7.46
N MET A 3 4.84 -0.07 6.82
CA MET A 3 4.06 -0.90 5.89
C MET A 3 4.90 -1.33 4.68
N ARG A 4 5.70 -0.42 4.12
CA ARG A 4 6.58 -0.73 2.98
C ARG A 4 7.60 -1.82 3.32
N GLN A 5 8.25 -1.70 4.49
CA GLN A 5 9.21 -2.71 4.96
C GLN A 5 8.55 -4.05 5.27
N ALA A 6 7.30 -4.04 5.75
CA ALA A 6 6.57 -5.28 6.02
C ALA A 6 6.45 -6.17 4.77
N PHE A 7 6.25 -5.56 3.58
CA PHE A 7 6.20 -6.29 2.32
C PHE A 7 7.47 -7.06 2.00
N ASP A 8 8.65 -6.63 2.44
CA ASP A 8 9.92 -7.33 2.16
C ASP A 8 9.97 -8.75 2.72
N SER A 9 9.07 -9.08 3.66
CA SER A 9 8.94 -10.42 4.26
C SER A 9 7.82 -11.27 3.67
N VAL A 10 6.95 -10.69 2.83
CA VAL A 10 5.75 -11.36 2.30
C VAL A 10 6.06 -12.03 0.96
N ARG A 11 5.74 -13.32 0.81
CA ARG A 11 6.00 -14.11 -0.41
C ARG A 11 4.98 -13.84 -1.53
N ILE A 12 5.01 -12.64 -2.07
CA ILE A 12 4.22 -12.19 -3.21
C ILE A 12 5.11 -11.41 -4.19
N SER A 13 4.66 -11.32 -5.44
CA SER A 13 5.19 -10.39 -6.44
C SER A 13 4.13 -9.31 -6.64
N GLY A 14 4.06 -8.36 -5.70
CA GLY A 14 3.00 -7.37 -5.63
C GLY A 14 3.27 -6.15 -6.48
N THR A 15 2.22 -5.57 -7.06
CA THR A 15 2.25 -4.24 -7.68
C THR A 15 1.28 -3.33 -6.96
N VAL A 16 1.75 -2.18 -6.49
CA VAL A 16 0.89 -1.15 -5.90
C VAL A 16 0.07 -0.52 -7.03
N VAL A 17 -1.24 -0.73 -7.01
CA VAL A 17 -2.18 -0.19 -8.01
C VAL A 17 -2.97 1.00 -7.48
N ILE A 18 -3.08 1.11 -6.15
CA ILE A 18 -3.64 2.26 -5.43
C ILE A 18 -2.72 2.50 -4.23
N GLY A 19 -2.20 3.71 -4.09
CA GLY A 19 -1.21 4.04 -3.05
C GLY A 19 -1.13 5.53 -2.75
N GLU A 20 0.01 5.98 -2.25
CA GLU A 20 0.26 7.35 -1.74
C GLU A 20 0.31 8.42 -2.85
N GLY A 21 0.30 8.01 -4.12
CA GLY A 21 0.34 8.88 -5.29
C GLY A 21 1.20 8.32 -6.41
N GLU A 22 1.49 9.18 -7.39
CA GLU A 22 2.44 8.88 -8.46
C GLU A 22 3.90 8.96 -7.95
N ILE A 23 4.86 8.38 -8.67
CA ILE A 23 6.28 8.30 -8.23
C ILE A 23 6.94 9.67 -8.01
N ASP A 24 6.47 10.70 -8.70
CA ASP A 24 6.94 12.08 -8.54
C ASP A 24 6.41 12.75 -7.27
N GLU A 25 5.27 12.29 -6.75
CA GLU A 25 4.62 12.81 -5.56
C GLU A 25 4.91 11.98 -4.30
N ALA A 26 5.17 10.67 -4.46
CA ALA A 26 5.36 9.73 -3.37
C ALA A 26 6.68 8.94 -3.48
N PRO A 27 7.56 8.99 -2.47
CA PRO A 27 8.84 8.26 -2.50
C PRO A 27 8.72 6.75 -2.24
N MET A 28 7.58 6.31 -1.67
CA MET A 28 7.27 4.92 -1.33
C MET A 28 5.78 4.70 -1.46
N LEU A 29 5.39 3.46 -1.71
CA LEU A 29 4.00 3.01 -1.93
C LEU A 29 3.32 3.83 -3.03
N TYR A 30 4.09 4.22 -4.04
CA TYR A 30 3.59 4.92 -5.22
C TYR A 30 2.95 3.93 -6.21
N ILE A 31 2.08 4.43 -7.07
CA ILE A 31 1.40 3.63 -8.09
C ILE A 31 2.42 3.05 -9.07
N GLY A 32 2.41 1.73 -9.22
CA GLY A 32 3.37 0.95 -9.99
C GLY A 32 4.58 0.45 -9.18
N GLU A 33 4.69 0.74 -7.88
CA GLU A 33 5.77 0.20 -7.06
C GLU A 33 5.65 -1.33 -6.95
N HIS A 34 6.77 -2.03 -7.17
CA HIS A 34 6.89 -3.45 -6.94
C HIS A 34 7.34 -3.76 -5.51
N VAL A 35 6.59 -4.62 -4.82
CA VAL A 35 6.85 -4.99 -3.43
C VAL A 35 6.70 -6.50 -3.21
N GLY A 36 7.34 -7.02 -2.16
CA GLY A 36 7.29 -8.44 -1.84
C GLY A 36 8.63 -9.17 -2.01
N ALA A 37 8.71 -10.37 -1.45
CA ALA A 37 9.87 -11.27 -1.51
C ALA A 37 9.81 -12.26 -2.70
N GLY A 38 8.92 -12.02 -3.67
CA GLY A 38 8.63 -12.92 -4.78
C GLY A 38 7.57 -13.97 -4.44
N GLY A 39 6.79 -14.36 -5.46
CA GLY A 39 5.67 -15.28 -5.32
C GLY A 39 4.59 -15.04 -6.38
N PRO A 40 3.32 -15.37 -6.08
CA PRO A 40 2.19 -15.07 -6.96
C PRO A 40 2.11 -13.57 -7.29
N GLU A 41 1.76 -13.25 -8.53
CA GLU A 41 1.47 -11.87 -8.94
C GLU A 41 0.15 -11.40 -8.36
N VAL A 42 0.16 -10.25 -7.69
CA VAL A 42 -1.02 -9.67 -7.06
C VAL A 42 -1.04 -8.16 -7.21
N ASP A 43 -2.24 -7.60 -7.23
CA ASP A 43 -2.47 -6.17 -7.14
C ASP A 43 -2.70 -5.76 -5.69
N ILE A 44 -2.13 -4.61 -5.31
CA ILE A 44 -2.14 -4.11 -3.95
C ILE A 44 -2.73 -2.71 -3.92
N ALA A 45 -3.74 -2.51 -3.08
CA ALA A 45 -4.21 -1.19 -2.67
C ALA A 45 -3.80 -0.94 -1.22
N VAL A 46 -3.18 0.20 -0.94
CA VAL A 46 -2.68 0.55 0.39
C VAL A 46 -3.04 1.97 0.78
N ASP A 47 -3.34 2.12 2.07
CA ASP A 47 -3.32 3.40 2.77
C ASP A 47 -2.68 3.17 4.15
N PRO A 48 -1.39 3.51 4.32
CA PRO A 48 -0.69 3.40 5.59
C PRO A 48 -1.39 4.09 6.76
N ILE A 49 -2.03 5.24 6.53
CA ILE A 49 -2.74 6.02 7.55
C ILE A 49 -3.91 6.77 6.91
N GLU A 50 -5.07 6.11 6.87
CA GLU A 50 -6.32 6.80 6.56
C GLU A 50 -6.71 7.69 7.75
N GLY A 51 -7.07 8.94 7.46
CA GLY A 51 -7.37 9.93 8.49
C GLY A 51 -6.14 10.47 9.22
N THR A 52 -5.05 10.81 8.50
CA THR A 52 -3.84 11.44 9.06
C THR A 52 -4.13 12.59 10.03
N ASN A 53 -5.12 13.44 9.73
CA ASN A 53 -5.57 14.53 10.59
C ASN A 53 -6.14 14.07 11.94
N LEU A 54 -6.80 12.90 11.99
CA LEU A 54 -7.33 12.32 13.23
C LEU A 54 -6.18 11.86 14.12
N ILE A 55 -5.17 11.17 13.56
CA ILE A 55 -3.95 10.80 14.28
C ILE A 55 -3.25 12.05 14.83
N ALA A 56 -3.03 13.06 13.99
CA ALA A 56 -2.35 14.29 14.39
C ALA A 56 -3.06 15.02 15.54
N LYS A 57 -4.38 14.85 15.69
CA LYS A 57 -5.20 15.46 16.73
C LYS A 57 -5.54 14.51 17.89
N GLY A 58 -5.03 13.28 17.89
CA GLY A 58 -5.35 12.27 18.91
C GLY A 58 -6.84 11.87 18.93
N GLN A 59 -7.50 11.94 17.78
CA GLN A 59 -8.91 11.58 17.61
C GLN A 59 -9.04 10.12 17.16
N ASN A 60 -10.16 9.50 17.54
CA ASN A 60 -10.49 8.13 17.13
C ASN A 60 -10.87 8.08 15.65
N GLY A 61 -10.72 6.89 15.04
CA GLY A 61 -11.25 6.58 13.72
C GLY A 61 -10.21 6.48 12.61
N ALA A 62 -8.95 6.82 12.86
CA ALA A 62 -7.86 6.53 11.94
C ALA A 62 -7.57 5.02 11.89
N ILE A 63 -7.24 4.55 10.69
CA ILE A 63 -6.96 3.13 10.40
C ILE A 63 -5.81 3.02 9.41
N ALA A 64 -5.10 1.90 9.43
CA ALA A 64 -4.22 1.50 8.34
C ALA A 64 -4.96 0.45 7.48
N VAL A 65 -4.93 0.61 6.17
CA VAL A 65 -5.70 -0.21 5.23
C VAL A 65 -4.77 -0.85 4.21
N MET A 66 -5.05 -2.12 3.90
CA MET A 66 -4.43 -2.83 2.79
C MET A 66 -5.45 -3.82 2.22
N ALA A 67 -5.52 -3.89 0.89
CA ALA A 67 -6.27 -4.89 0.15
C ALA A 67 -5.35 -5.54 -0.90
N ILE A 68 -5.57 -6.84 -1.11
CA ILE A 68 -4.82 -7.64 -2.09
C ILE A 68 -5.82 -8.40 -2.93
N ALA A 69 -5.63 -8.37 -4.24
CA ALA A 69 -6.40 -9.18 -5.18
C ALA A 69 -5.46 -9.86 -6.18
N GLU A 70 -6.00 -10.85 -6.91
CA GLU A 70 -5.35 -11.30 -8.14
C GLU A 70 -5.16 -10.12 -9.10
N LYS A 71 -4.15 -10.22 -9.97
CA LYS A 71 -3.84 -9.19 -10.95
C LYS A 71 -5.06 -8.80 -11.80
N GLY A 72 -5.35 -7.51 -11.90
CA GLY A 72 -6.55 -6.94 -12.52
C GLY A 72 -7.82 -7.00 -11.67
N GLY A 73 -7.72 -7.47 -10.42
CA GLY A 73 -8.86 -7.65 -9.51
C GLY A 73 -9.27 -6.38 -8.74
N LEU A 74 -8.47 -5.33 -8.80
CA LEU A 74 -8.78 -4.03 -8.23
C LEU A 74 -9.10 -3.04 -9.36
N LEU A 75 -10.19 -2.29 -9.19
CA LEU A 75 -10.54 -1.22 -10.11
C LEU A 75 -9.65 -0.01 -9.80
N HIS A 76 -8.77 0.33 -10.74
CA HIS A 76 -7.93 1.54 -10.73
C HIS A 76 -8.05 2.27 -12.08
#